data_AF-A0A9W6M2Q5-F1
#
_entry.id   AF-A0A9W6M2Q5-F1
#
_cell.length_a   1.000
_cell.length_b   1.000
_cell.length_c   1.000
_cell.angle_alpha   90.00
_cell.angle_beta   90.00
_cell.angle_gamma   90.00
#
_symmetry.space_group_name_H-M   'P 1'
#
loop_
_entity.id
_entity.type
_entity.pdbx_description
1 polymer ?
#
loop_
_entity_poly.entity_id
_entity_poly.type
_entity_poly.pdbx_seq_one_letter_code
_entity_poly.pdbx_strand_id
1 'polypeptide(L)'
;MPDTKTAPEAGQGFEGQNPEGINLMSKVAREQRAAKARPGTIAADPRIDIFDTPTEATMYDEPERKVEYVDPSEHLSAEEIAAMPLWFRSSSSPVQVWRSMDGTWWRDSGHLRIQLCKDGVRRFVLFLSDGATRTDLKHLLDTVHRHRAGKTRRAWRQHSAGFGGSGDDLTFSLAFHHREYADPYTHRETDLEVAVCDEPLCGADWHDGYGTHEADSVTRKLPEGRGRYQISVTRMPEAGEPWKVDVFSDEFFGTPEDVALFVSDLQWMSETCRRANESAVERTERTVA
;
A
#
# COMPACT_ATOMS: atom_id res chain seq x y z
N MET A 1 -2.43 -41.61 -9.49
CA MET A 1 -1.94 -41.12 -8.18
C MET A 1 -1.45 -39.71 -8.43
N PRO A 2 -1.91 -38.68 -7.70
CA PRO A 2 -1.38 -37.35 -7.90
C PRO A 2 0.00 -37.26 -7.24
N ASP A 3 1.02 -36.94 -8.04
CA ASP A 3 2.38 -36.69 -7.57
C ASP A 3 2.39 -35.50 -6.59
N THR A 4 2.46 -35.81 -5.30
CA THR A 4 2.87 -34.88 -4.27
C THR A 4 4.35 -34.56 -4.48
N LYS A 5 4.66 -33.55 -5.30
CA LYS A 5 5.96 -32.88 -5.23
C LYS A 5 5.97 -32.04 -3.95
N THR A 6 6.52 -32.62 -2.90
CA THR A 6 6.92 -31.98 -1.65
C THR A 6 7.84 -30.79 -1.96
N ALA A 7 7.73 -29.74 -1.13
CA ALA A 7 8.67 -28.64 -1.12
C ALA A 7 10.11 -29.17 -1.02
N PRO A 8 11.11 -28.50 -1.63
CA PRO A 8 12.50 -28.88 -1.44
C PRO A 8 12.81 -28.89 0.06
N GLU A 9 13.39 -29.99 0.55
CA GLU A 9 13.79 -30.11 1.95
C GLU A 9 14.66 -28.92 2.32
N ALA A 10 14.22 -28.13 3.30
CA ALA A 10 15.02 -27.11 3.94
C ALA A 10 16.21 -27.82 4.59
N GLY A 11 17.35 -27.82 3.90
CA GLY A 11 18.60 -28.35 4.43
C GLY A 11 18.89 -27.69 5.77
N GLN A 12 19.26 -28.51 6.76
CA GLN A 12 19.79 -28.06 8.04
C GLN A 12 21.11 -27.33 7.78
N GLY A 13 21.03 -26.04 7.49
CA GLY A 13 22.15 -25.14 7.27
C GLY A 13 21.87 -23.83 7.97
N PHE A 14 22.78 -23.42 8.84
CA PHE A 14 22.78 -22.15 9.55
C PHE A 14 22.48 -20.97 8.62
N GLU A 15 21.69 -20.02 9.12
CA GLU A 15 21.46 -18.65 8.65
C GLU A 15 21.50 -18.41 7.12
N GLY A 16 20.32 -18.49 6.51
CA GLY A 16 20.00 -17.64 5.36
C GLY A 16 20.63 -17.99 4.02
N GLN A 17 21.31 -19.14 3.85
CA GLN A 17 21.84 -19.57 2.55
C GLN A 17 21.36 -20.97 2.16
N ASN A 18 21.03 -21.15 0.88
CA ASN A 18 20.77 -22.48 0.31
C ASN A 18 22.11 -23.24 0.05
N PRO A 19 22.08 -24.54 -0.32
CA PRO A 19 23.29 -25.33 -0.60
C PRO A 19 24.20 -24.79 -1.71
N GLU A 20 23.69 -23.84 -2.51
CA GLU A 20 24.40 -23.16 -3.60
C GLU A 20 24.97 -21.80 -3.17
N GLY A 21 24.89 -21.45 -1.87
CA GLY A 21 25.36 -20.19 -1.31
C GLY A 21 24.45 -18.98 -1.61
N ILE A 22 23.24 -19.22 -2.13
CA ILE A 22 22.28 -18.16 -2.43
C ILE A 22 21.61 -17.72 -1.12
N ASN A 23 21.69 -16.43 -0.82
CA ASN A 23 20.92 -15.84 0.27
C ASN A 23 19.42 -16.07 0.00
N LEU A 24 18.74 -16.79 0.89
CA LEU A 24 17.32 -17.13 0.80
C LEU A 24 16.41 -15.89 0.77
N MET A 25 16.92 -14.75 1.25
CA MET A 25 16.27 -13.43 1.25
C MET A 25 16.54 -12.60 -0.01
N SER A 26 17.37 -13.11 -0.91
CA SER A 26 17.69 -12.39 -2.15
C SER A 26 16.50 -12.39 -3.11
N LYS A 27 16.44 -11.35 -3.95
CA LYS A 27 15.51 -11.31 -5.08
C LYS A 27 15.60 -12.58 -5.94
N VAL A 28 16.81 -13.11 -6.16
CA VAL A 28 17.05 -14.33 -6.93
C VAL A 28 16.41 -15.56 -6.28
N ALA A 29 16.55 -15.72 -4.96
CA ALA A 29 15.91 -16.84 -4.25
C ALA A 29 14.38 -16.78 -4.33
N ARG A 30 13.79 -15.58 -4.22
CA ARG A 30 12.34 -15.37 -4.42
C ARG A 30 11.89 -15.75 -5.82
N GLU A 31 12.61 -15.31 -6.85
CA GLU A 31 12.31 -15.65 -8.24
C GLU A 31 12.41 -17.16 -8.50
N GLN A 32 13.43 -17.83 -7.94
CA GLN A 32 13.59 -19.28 -8.05
C GLN A 32 12.49 -20.06 -7.33
N ARG A 33 12.07 -19.60 -6.14
CA ARG A 33 10.90 -20.16 -5.42
C ARG A 33 9.64 -19.99 -6.26
N ALA A 34 9.37 -18.76 -6.70
CA ALA A 34 8.19 -18.42 -7.47
C ALA A 34 8.05 -19.29 -8.74
N ALA A 35 9.16 -19.49 -9.47
CA ALA A 35 9.19 -20.33 -10.66
C ALA A 35 8.89 -21.81 -10.40
N LYS A 36 9.14 -22.32 -9.19
CA LYS A 36 8.91 -23.72 -8.80
C LYS A 36 7.54 -23.95 -8.16
N ALA A 37 6.88 -22.89 -7.70
CA ALA A 37 5.62 -22.97 -6.99
C ALA A 37 4.44 -23.27 -7.92
N ARG A 38 3.32 -23.67 -7.32
CA ARG A 38 2.07 -23.90 -8.08
C ARG A 38 1.55 -22.53 -8.57
N PRO A 39 1.23 -22.38 -9.86
CA PRO A 39 0.71 -21.11 -10.37
C PRO A 39 -0.52 -20.64 -9.58
N GLY A 40 -0.51 -19.35 -9.23
CA GLY A 40 -1.58 -18.67 -8.48
C GLY A 40 -1.53 -18.88 -6.96
N THR A 41 -0.56 -19.62 -6.40
CA THR A 41 -0.34 -19.62 -4.95
C THR A 41 0.45 -18.40 -4.50
N ILE A 42 0.39 -18.04 -3.22
CA ILE A 42 1.21 -16.95 -2.64
C ILE A 42 2.71 -17.22 -2.90
N ALA A 43 3.15 -18.47 -2.77
CA ALA A 43 4.51 -18.88 -3.08
C ALA A 43 4.87 -18.79 -4.58
N ALA A 44 3.98 -18.36 -5.46
CA ALA A 44 4.29 -18.04 -6.85
C ALA A 44 4.53 -16.54 -7.08
N ASP A 45 4.30 -15.67 -6.09
CA ASP A 45 4.59 -14.25 -6.19
C ASP A 45 6.07 -13.99 -5.81
N PRO A 46 6.91 -13.44 -6.71
CA PRO A 46 8.32 -13.18 -6.45
C PRO A 46 8.57 -11.95 -5.57
N ARG A 47 7.54 -11.19 -5.21
CA ARG A 47 7.66 -10.03 -4.32
C ARG A 47 7.57 -10.42 -2.86
N ILE A 48 6.97 -11.56 -2.54
CA ILE A 48 6.75 -12.01 -1.17
C ILE A 48 7.99 -12.75 -0.63
N ASP A 49 8.47 -12.36 0.55
CA ASP A 49 9.41 -13.15 1.33
C ASP A 49 8.66 -14.22 2.13
N ILE A 50 9.12 -15.47 2.07
CA ILE A 50 8.52 -16.59 2.81
C ILE A 50 9.56 -17.23 3.73
N PHE A 51 9.25 -17.31 5.01
CA PHE A 51 10.08 -17.89 6.06
C PHE A 51 9.43 -19.15 6.64
N ASP A 52 9.81 -20.31 6.10
CA ASP A 52 9.25 -21.61 6.50
C ASP A 52 9.76 -22.10 7.86
N THR A 53 11.03 -21.79 8.14
CA THR A 53 11.67 -22.14 9.40
C THR A 53 11.47 -20.98 10.36
N PRO A 54 10.84 -21.21 11.52
CA PRO A 54 10.76 -20.18 12.54
C PRO A 54 12.18 -19.78 12.95
N THR A 55 12.53 -18.52 12.73
CA THR A 55 13.77 -17.92 13.24
C THR A 55 13.44 -17.05 14.45
N GLU A 56 14.40 -16.83 15.36
CA GLU A 56 14.24 -15.86 16.46
C GLU A 56 13.88 -14.46 15.93
N ALA A 57 14.43 -14.07 14.78
CA ALA A 57 14.12 -12.81 14.09
C ALA A 57 12.67 -12.71 13.59
N THR A 58 12.05 -13.85 13.24
CA THR A 58 10.62 -13.92 12.86
C THR A 58 9.69 -14.14 14.05
N MET A 59 10.23 -14.46 15.24
CA MET A 59 9.41 -14.78 16.40
C MET A 59 8.89 -13.52 17.07
N TYR A 60 9.75 -12.58 17.41
CA TYR A 60 9.41 -11.36 18.08
C TYR A 60 10.59 -10.43 17.86
N ASP A 61 10.34 -9.15 17.70
CA ASP A 61 11.38 -8.14 17.83
C ASP A 61 12.38 -8.51 18.93
N GLU A 62 13.66 -8.51 18.56
CA GLU A 62 14.84 -8.68 19.41
C GLU A 62 14.55 -8.75 20.92
N PRO A 63 14.62 -9.94 21.55
CA PRO A 63 14.46 -10.08 23.00
C PRO A 63 15.58 -9.39 23.81
N GLU A 64 16.54 -8.74 23.16
CA GLU A 64 17.69 -8.11 23.82
C GLU A 64 17.46 -6.65 24.23
N ARG A 65 16.39 -5.99 23.75
CA ARG A 65 15.97 -4.68 24.27
C ARG A 65 14.62 -4.83 24.95
N LYS A 66 14.51 -4.41 26.21
CA LYS A 66 13.21 -4.15 26.85
C LYS A 66 12.51 -3.05 26.06
N VAL A 67 11.82 -3.41 24.98
CA VAL A 67 11.02 -2.47 24.21
C VAL A 67 9.74 -2.24 25.01
N GLU A 68 9.63 -1.05 25.60
CA GLU A 68 8.43 -0.64 26.30
C GLU A 68 7.35 -0.28 25.27
N TYR A 69 6.21 -0.97 25.36
CA TYR A 69 5.05 -0.68 24.54
C TYR A 69 4.18 0.37 25.23
N VAL A 70 3.96 1.47 24.52
CA VAL A 70 3.18 2.61 24.99
C VAL A 70 1.82 2.66 24.29
N ASP A 71 0.90 3.42 24.87
CA ASP A 71 -0.30 3.88 24.18
C ASP A 71 -0.09 5.34 23.76
N PRO A 72 -0.19 5.70 22.47
CA PRO A 72 -0.09 7.09 22.02
C PRO A 72 -1.04 8.04 22.75
N SER A 73 -2.18 7.55 23.28
CA SER A 73 -3.10 8.38 24.07
C SER A 73 -2.53 8.84 25.41
N GLU A 74 -1.41 8.27 25.88
CA GLU A 74 -0.69 8.74 27.07
C GLU A 74 0.06 10.07 26.79
N HIS A 75 0.28 10.40 25.51
CA HIS A 75 1.03 11.58 25.09
C HIS A 75 0.25 12.54 24.17
N LEU A 76 -0.80 12.05 23.51
CA LEU A 76 -1.62 12.77 22.54
C LEU A 76 -3.08 12.71 22.97
N SER A 77 -3.80 13.81 22.85
CA SER A 77 -5.23 13.82 23.18
C SER A 77 -6.04 12.97 22.18
N ALA A 78 -7.19 12.48 22.63
CA ALA A 78 -8.10 11.71 21.79
C ALA A 78 -8.59 12.52 20.57
N GLU A 79 -8.80 13.84 20.74
CA GLU A 79 -9.19 14.75 19.66
C GLU A 79 -8.07 14.88 18.63
N GLU A 80 -6.81 15.02 19.06
CA GLU A 80 -5.66 15.04 18.15
C GLU A 80 -5.58 13.73 17.36
N ILE A 81 -5.63 12.57 18.02
CA ILE A 81 -5.54 11.26 17.35
C ILE A 81 -6.69 11.07 16.35
N ALA A 82 -7.92 11.45 16.72
CA ALA A 82 -9.08 11.32 15.85
C ALA A 82 -8.97 12.21 14.59
N ALA A 83 -8.41 13.42 14.73
CA ALA A 83 -8.28 14.40 13.65
C ALA A 83 -7.02 14.24 12.79
N MET A 84 -6.05 13.40 13.19
CA MET A 84 -4.80 13.21 12.44
C MET A 84 -5.05 12.77 11.00
N PRO A 85 -4.49 13.47 9.99
CA PRO A 85 -4.53 13.01 8.60
C PRO A 85 -3.84 11.65 8.43
N LEU A 86 -4.24 10.92 7.39
CA LEU A 86 -3.61 9.67 6.97
C LEU A 86 -2.82 9.91 5.69
N TRP A 87 -1.58 9.43 5.65
CA TRP A 87 -0.72 9.43 4.47
C TRP A 87 -0.28 8.02 4.13
N PHE A 88 -0.12 7.78 2.83
CA PHE A 88 0.36 6.52 2.29
C PHE A 88 1.79 6.69 1.76
N ARG A 89 2.62 5.68 1.97
CA ARG A 89 3.99 5.63 1.44
C ARG A 89 4.33 4.24 0.97
N SER A 90 5.07 4.13 -0.13
CA SER A 90 5.68 2.86 -0.50
C SER A 90 6.77 2.51 0.50
N SER A 91 6.82 1.25 0.89
CA SER A 91 7.93 0.64 1.62
C SER A 91 8.87 -0.01 0.62
N SER A 92 10.18 0.07 0.88
CA SER A 92 11.16 -0.71 0.12
C SER A 92 11.20 -2.18 0.52
N SER A 93 10.56 -2.53 1.64
CA SER A 93 10.47 -3.90 2.12
C SER A 93 9.38 -4.67 1.36
N PRO A 94 9.64 -5.93 0.97
CA PRO A 94 8.60 -6.81 0.46
C PRO A 94 7.59 -7.19 1.55
N VAL A 95 6.43 -7.69 1.12
CA VAL A 95 5.55 -8.45 2.01
C VAL A 95 6.29 -9.64 2.59
N GLN A 96 6.08 -9.90 3.87
CA GLN A 96 6.67 -11.03 4.59
C GLN A 96 5.58 -12.01 5.02
N VAL A 97 5.83 -13.30 4.80
CA VAL A 97 5.00 -14.40 5.29
C VAL A 97 5.89 -15.36 6.04
N TRP A 98 5.58 -15.68 7.29
CA TRP A 98 6.42 -16.58 8.10
C TRP A 98 5.59 -17.57 8.88
N ARG A 99 6.23 -18.68 9.23
CA ARG A 99 5.65 -19.70 10.09
C ARG A 99 6.14 -19.52 11.52
N SER A 100 5.21 -19.42 12.48
CA SER A 100 5.53 -19.42 13.90
C SER A 100 5.82 -20.83 14.42
N MET A 101 6.35 -20.93 15.64
CA MET A 101 6.74 -22.19 16.29
C MET A 101 5.57 -23.18 16.51
N ASP A 102 4.36 -22.65 16.65
CA ASP A 102 3.12 -23.43 16.73
C ASP A 102 2.64 -23.94 15.35
N GLY A 103 3.35 -23.59 14.28
CA GLY A 103 3.06 -23.98 12.92
C GLY A 103 2.07 -23.05 12.19
N THR A 104 1.58 -22.00 12.85
CA THR A 104 0.66 -21.00 12.28
C THR A 104 1.39 -20.09 11.29
N TRP A 105 0.72 -19.70 10.21
CA TRP A 105 1.27 -18.77 9.23
C TRP A 105 0.83 -17.35 9.55
N TRP A 106 1.76 -16.41 9.36
CA TRP A 106 1.56 -14.98 9.62
C TRP A 106 1.96 -14.17 8.39
N ARG A 107 1.33 -13.01 8.22
CA ARG A 107 1.60 -12.08 7.13
C ARG A 107 1.78 -10.66 7.65
N ASP A 108 2.85 -10.01 7.19
CA ASP A 108 3.13 -8.58 7.34
C ASP A 108 3.20 -7.95 5.94
N SER A 109 2.33 -6.96 5.73
CA SER A 109 2.15 -6.27 4.46
C SER A 109 2.55 -4.79 4.51
N GLY A 110 3.16 -4.34 5.59
CA GLY A 110 3.60 -2.96 5.76
C GLY A 110 3.14 -2.35 7.08
N HIS A 111 3.83 -1.29 7.50
CA HIS A 111 3.81 -0.82 8.88
C HIS A 111 3.13 0.54 9.05
N LEU A 112 2.67 0.83 10.27
CA LEU A 112 1.99 2.06 10.63
C LEU A 112 2.85 2.92 11.57
N ARG A 113 2.91 4.22 11.31
CA ARG A 113 3.54 5.21 12.20
C ARG A 113 2.62 6.37 12.53
N ILE A 114 2.85 6.99 13.68
CA ILE A 114 2.42 8.34 13.99
C ILE A 114 3.69 9.18 14.05
N GLN A 115 3.82 10.20 13.20
CA GLN A 115 5.03 11.02 13.16
C GLN A 115 4.74 12.45 12.70
N LEU A 116 5.58 13.38 13.14
CA LEU A 116 5.61 14.75 12.63
C LEU A 116 6.20 14.77 11.21
N CYS A 117 5.46 15.33 10.25
CA CYS A 117 5.91 15.45 8.88
C CYS A 117 6.63 16.79 8.62
N LYS A 118 7.26 16.93 7.45
CA LYS A 118 8.07 18.11 7.08
C LYS A 118 7.29 19.43 7.12
N ASP A 119 5.98 19.39 6.96
CA ASP A 119 5.08 20.54 7.03
C ASP A 119 4.60 20.86 8.46
N GLY A 120 5.16 20.20 9.47
CA GLY A 120 4.83 20.42 10.86
C GLY A 120 3.51 19.78 11.32
N VAL A 121 2.87 18.97 10.48
CA VAL A 121 1.62 18.28 10.84
C VAL A 121 1.90 16.82 11.20
N ARG A 122 1.38 16.39 12.34
CA ARG A 122 1.46 15.00 12.80
C ARG A 122 0.41 14.16 12.09
N ARG A 123 0.80 13.00 11.59
CA ARG A 123 -0.06 12.13 10.77
C ARG A 123 0.09 10.67 11.12
N PHE A 124 -0.95 9.90 10.81
CA PHE A 124 -0.79 8.49 10.53
C PHE A 124 -0.07 8.35 9.19
N VAL A 125 1.03 7.59 9.17
CA VAL A 125 1.75 7.26 7.95
C VAL A 125 1.74 5.74 7.81
N LEU A 126 1.02 5.27 6.80
CA LEU A 126 0.87 3.87 6.45
C LEU A 126 1.85 3.56 5.32
N PHE A 127 2.83 2.71 5.61
CA PHE A 127 3.80 2.24 4.65
C PHE A 127 3.32 0.91 4.08
N LEU A 128 3.02 0.83 2.79
CA LEU A 128 2.62 -0.42 2.14
C LEU A 128 3.84 -1.11 1.51
N SER A 129 4.01 -2.39 1.79
CA SER A 129 5.04 -3.23 1.20
C SER A 129 4.71 -3.62 -0.25
N ASP A 130 5.75 -3.88 -1.03
CA ASP A 130 5.62 -4.42 -2.39
C ASP A 130 4.98 -5.82 -2.38
N GLY A 131 3.92 -6.02 -3.18
CA GLY A 131 3.07 -7.22 -3.16
C GLY A 131 1.93 -7.19 -2.13
N ALA A 132 1.65 -6.06 -1.49
CA ALA A 132 0.49 -5.89 -0.63
C ALA A 132 -0.82 -6.00 -1.42
N THR A 133 -1.88 -6.50 -0.79
CA THR A 133 -3.20 -6.72 -1.40
C THR A 133 -4.26 -5.77 -0.83
N ARG A 134 -5.43 -5.72 -1.47
CA ARG A 134 -6.57 -4.95 -0.96
C ARG A 134 -6.99 -5.37 0.45
N THR A 135 -6.93 -6.66 0.77
CA THR A 135 -7.26 -7.16 2.11
C THR A 135 -6.18 -6.82 3.13
N ASP A 136 -4.92 -6.70 2.73
CA ASP A 136 -3.86 -6.16 3.58
C ASP A 136 -4.11 -4.69 3.94
N LEU A 137 -4.38 -3.87 2.93
CA LEU A 137 -4.69 -2.45 3.13
C LEU A 137 -5.91 -2.28 4.04
N LYS A 138 -6.98 -3.04 3.82
CA LYS A 138 -8.17 -3.02 4.68
C LYS A 138 -7.81 -3.30 6.15
N HIS A 139 -6.96 -4.29 6.41
CA HIS A 139 -6.51 -4.62 7.76
C HIS A 139 -5.75 -3.47 8.44
N LEU A 140 -4.87 -2.80 7.69
CA LEU A 140 -4.12 -1.64 8.18
C LEU A 140 -5.03 -0.43 8.43
N LEU A 141 -5.97 -0.16 7.52
CA LEU A 141 -6.97 0.90 7.69
C LEU A 141 -7.89 0.65 8.89
N ASP A 142 -8.37 -0.58 9.07
CA ASP A 142 -9.17 -0.96 10.25
C ASP A 142 -8.40 -0.72 11.55
N THR A 143 -7.09 -0.83 11.53
CA THR A 143 -6.22 -0.50 12.66
C THR A 143 -6.19 1.01 12.93
N VAL A 144 -6.00 1.84 11.89
CA VAL A 144 -6.08 3.31 12.00
C VAL A 144 -7.45 3.74 12.54
N HIS A 145 -8.54 3.19 12.00
CA HIS A 145 -9.90 3.51 12.45
C HIS A 145 -10.15 3.14 13.92
N ARG A 146 -9.65 1.98 14.37
CA ARG A 146 -9.71 1.59 15.78
C ARG A 146 -8.98 2.58 16.68
N HIS A 147 -7.81 3.07 16.26
CA HIS A 147 -7.06 4.08 17.00
C HIS A 147 -7.79 5.42 17.06
N ARG A 148 -8.31 5.91 15.93
CA ARG A 148 -9.14 7.13 15.91
C ARG A 148 -10.37 7.05 16.80
N ALA A 149 -10.94 5.84 16.96
CA ALA A 149 -12.07 5.59 17.83
C ALA A 149 -11.70 5.40 19.33
N GLY A 150 -10.43 5.63 19.71
CA GLY A 150 -9.97 5.49 21.09
C GLY A 150 -9.95 4.03 21.58
N LYS A 151 -9.97 3.04 20.68
CA LYS A 151 -9.88 1.61 21.05
C LYS A 151 -8.41 1.16 21.14
N THR A 152 -7.55 2.05 21.64
CA THR A 152 -6.10 1.88 21.68
C THR A 152 -5.70 0.75 22.63
N ARG A 153 -4.59 0.10 22.27
CA ARG A 153 -3.91 -0.92 23.08
C ARG A 153 -2.45 -0.47 23.21
N ARG A 154 -1.78 -0.85 24.30
CA ARG A 154 -0.32 -0.75 24.46
C ARG A 154 0.38 -1.68 23.48
N ALA A 155 0.60 -1.18 22.26
CA ALA A 155 1.20 -1.92 21.14
C ALA A 155 2.13 -1.03 20.30
N TRP A 156 2.33 0.22 20.70
CA TRP A 156 3.17 1.17 19.98
C TRP A 156 4.54 1.26 20.61
N ARG A 157 5.54 1.47 19.78
CA ARG A 157 6.91 1.77 20.20
C ARG A 157 7.12 3.25 20.05
N GLN A 158 7.51 3.92 21.13
CA GLN A 158 7.95 5.30 21.07
C GLN A 158 9.40 5.34 20.62
N HIS A 159 9.71 6.22 19.68
CA HIS A 159 11.05 6.47 19.20
C HIS A 159 11.59 7.77 19.78
N SER A 160 12.89 7.79 20.08
CA SER A 160 13.58 9.02 20.51
C SER A 160 13.70 10.02 19.35
N ALA A 161 13.82 11.31 19.69
CA ALA A 161 14.07 12.39 18.74
C ALA A 161 15.22 12.04 17.78
N GLY A 162 14.96 12.20 16.47
CA GLY A 162 15.93 11.92 15.40
C GLY A 162 15.73 10.57 14.70
N PHE A 163 14.84 9.69 15.18
CA PHE A 163 14.52 8.45 14.48
C PHE A 163 13.82 8.73 13.13
N GLY A 164 14.37 8.23 12.03
CA GLY A 164 13.74 8.35 10.71
C GLY A 164 13.60 9.79 10.19
N GLY A 165 14.37 10.74 10.72
CA GLY A 165 14.34 12.14 10.30
C GLY A 165 13.14 12.94 10.83
N SER A 166 12.34 12.40 11.76
CA SER A 166 11.41 13.20 12.55
C SER A 166 12.14 13.85 13.72
N GLY A 167 11.92 15.15 13.89
CA GLY A 167 12.61 15.96 14.89
C GLY A 167 11.97 15.95 16.29
N ASP A 168 11.07 15.01 16.61
CA ASP A 168 10.36 14.98 17.91
C ASP A 168 10.32 13.60 18.58
N ASP A 169 10.18 13.60 19.91
CA ASP A 169 10.02 12.41 20.77
C ASP A 169 8.62 11.79 20.70
N LEU A 170 7.73 12.33 19.84
CA LEU A 170 6.34 11.89 19.68
C LEU A 170 6.16 11.12 18.37
N THR A 171 7.18 10.33 18.04
CA THR A 171 7.16 9.40 16.92
C THR A 171 6.85 8.00 17.46
N PHE A 172 5.79 7.39 16.94
CA PHE A 172 5.33 6.07 17.34
C PHE A 172 5.28 5.12 16.16
N SER A 173 5.72 3.88 16.32
CA SER A 173 5.48 2.81 15.34
C SER A 173 4.68 1.68 15.94
N LEU A 174 3.66 1.19 15.23
CA LEU A 174 2.87 0.06 15.70
C LEU A 174 3.68 -1.23 15.56
N ALA A 175 3.94 -1.91 16.68
CA ALA A 175 4.76 -3.12 16.71
C ALA A 175 4.07 -4.33 16.08
N PHE A 176 2.76 -4.46 16.30
CA PHE A 176 1.99 -5.63 15.87
C PHE A 176 0.83 -5.23 14.97
N HIS A 177 1.00 -5.48 13.68
CA HIS A 177 -0.02 -5.27 12.64
C HIS A 177 -0.09 -6.45 11.67
N HIS A 178 0.62 -7.53 11.99
CA HIS A 178 0.53 -8.79 11.25
C HIS A 178 -0.72 -9.55 11.64
N ARG A 179 -1.15 -10.44 10.74
CA ARG A 179 -2.33 -11.28 10.95
C ARG A 179 -2.01 -12.74 10.70
N GLU A 180 -2.75 -13.61 11.38
CA GLU A 180 -2.83 -15.02 11.01
C GLU A 180 -3.26 -15.11 9.54
N TYR A 181 -2.61 -16.02 8.82
CA TYR A 181 -2.70 -16.12 7.38
C TYR A 181 -2.72 -17.59 6.93
N ALA A 182 -2.94 -17.79 5.63
CA ALA A 182 -3.02 -19.12 5.06
C ALA A 182 -1.63 -19.66 4.66
N ASP A 183 -1.52 -20.98 4.52
CA ASP A 183 -0.32 -21.63 4.02
C ASP A 183 0.03 -21.14 2.60
N PRO A 184 1.20 -20.51 2.40
CA PRO A 184 1.52 -19.84 1.14
C PRO A 184 1.76 -20.80 -0.02
N TYR A 185 2.02 -22.08 0.24
CA TYR A 185 2.28 -23.08 -0.80
C TYR A 185 1.02 -23.75 -1.35
N THR A 186 -0.11 -23.62 -0.62
CA THR A 186 -1.36 -24.28 -0.97
C THR A 186 -2.50 -23.28 -1.20
N HIS A 187 -2.48 -22.14 -0.53
CA HIS A 187 -3.50 -21.10 -0.68
C HIS A 187 -3.27 -20.26 -1.94
N ARG A 188 -4.37 -19.97 -2.64
CA ARG A 188 -4.38 -19.10 -3.81
C ARG A 188 -4.79 -17.69 -3.40
N GLU A 189 -3.94 -16.72 -3.67
CA GLU A 189 -4.27 -15.31 -3.48
C GLU A 189 -4.99 -14.81 -4.73
N THR A 190 -6.20 -14.29 -4.54
CA THR A 190 -7.04 -13.77 -5.63
C THR A 190 -7.31 -12.29 -5.48
N ASP A 191 -6.94 -11.69 -4.35
CA ASP A 191 -7.12 -10.27 -4.15
C ASP A 191 -6.23 -9.46 -5.06
N LEU A 192 -6.77 -8.32 -5.50
CA LEU A 192 -6.00 -7.34 -6.26
C LEU A 192 -4.89 -6.79 -5.38
N GLU A 193 -3.72 -6.67 -5.99
CA GLU A 193 -2.59 -5.95 -5.44
C GLU A 193 -2.95 -4.49 -5.22
N VAL A 194 -2.29 -3.84 -4.27
CA VAL A 194 -2.37 -2.40 -4.06
C VAL A 194 -0.99 -1.77 -4.06
N ALA A 195 -0.88 -0.62 -4.71
CA ALA A 195 0.32 0.19 -4.73
C ALA A 195 -0.01 1.63 -4.32
N VAL A 196 0.90 2.26 -3.57
CA VAL A 196 0.80 3.70 -3.28
C VAL A 196 0.99 4.45 -4.58
N CYS A 197 0.12 5.42 -4.83
CA CYS A 197 0.23 6.23 -6.03
C CYS A 197 1.44 7.16 -5.90
N ASP A 198 2.37 7.04 -6.84
CA ASP A 198 3.54 7.91 -6.95
C ASP A 198 3.36 9.01 -8.02
N GLU A 199 2.29 8.95 -8.81
CA GLU A 199 1.93 9.95 -9.81
C GLU A 199 1.51 11.27 -9.12
N PRO A 200 2.32 12.34 -9.18
CA PRO A 200 2.13 13.49 -8.29
C PRO A 200 0.88 14.33 -8.58
N LEU A 201 0.29 14.17 -9.76
CA LEU A 201 -0.94 14.85 -10.14
C LEU A 201 -2.19 13.99 -9.90
N CYS A 202 -2.02 12.71 -9.59
CA CYS A 202 -3.16 11.87 -9.27
C CYS A 202 -3.75 12.25 -7.91
N GLY A 203 -5.08 12.32 -7.84
CA GLY A 203 -5.81 12.59 -6.59
C GLY A 203 -5.97 11.35 -5.69
N ALA A 204 -5.61 10.17 -6.17
CA ALA A 204 -5.68 8.93 -5.39
C ALA A 204 -4.42 8.74 -4.55
N ASP A 205 -4.59 8.32 -3.29
CA ASP A 205 -3.47 7.97 -2.42
C ASP A 205 -2.83 6.62 -2.81
N TRP A 206 -3.62 5.72 -3.40
CA TRP A 206 -3.23 4.36 -3.78
C TRP A 206 -4.16 3.83 -4.88
N HIS A 207 -3.72 2.79 -5.59
CA HIS A 207 -4.48 2.10 -6.65
C HIS A 207 -4.55 0.60 -6.40
N ASP A 208 -5.57 -0.05 -6.94
CA ASP A 208 -5.61 -1.51 -7.10
C ASP A 208 -5.02 -1.93 -8.45
N GLY A 209 -4.07 -2.86 -8.43
CA GLY A 209 -3.35 -3.34 -9.60
C GLY A 209 -2.58 -2.23 -10.34
N TYR A 210 -2.32 -2.47 -11.62
CA TYR A 210 -1.76 -1.46 -12.53
C TYR A 210 -2.90 -0.57 -13.03
N GLY A 211 -2.99 0.62 -12.45
CA GLY A 211 -4.19 1.44 -12.45
C GLY A 211 -4.21 2.60 -13.44
N THR A 212 -5.43 3.11 -13.68
CA THR A 212 -5.65 4.42 -14.28
C THR A 212 -5.50 5.48 -13.21
N HIS A 213 -4.65 6.47 -13.45
CA HIS A 213 -4.51 7.63 -12.58
C HIS A 213 -5.56 8.66 -12.96
N GLU A 214 -6.22 9.27 -11.98
CA GLU A 214 -7.18 10.35 -12.18
C GLU A 214 -6.66 11.61 -11.49
N ALA A 215 -6.49 12.70 -12.24
CA ALA A 215 -6.04 13.99 -11.70
C ALA A 215 -7.22 14.79 -11.13
N ASP A 216 -8.35 14.75 -11.84
CA ASP A 216 -9.58 15.43 -11.45
C ASP A 216 -10.77 14.75 -12.13
N SER A 217 -11.95 14.86 -11.52
CA SER A 217 -13.18 14.43 -12.15
C SER A 217 -14.39 15.21 -11.68
N VAL A 218 -15.36 15.32 -12.58
CA VAL A 218 -16.68 15.85 -12.29
C VAL A 218 -17.73 14.81 -12.65
N THR A 219 -18.56 14.46 -11.68
CA THR A 219 -19.71 13.58 -11.87
C THR A 219 -20.99 14.36 -11.64
N ARG A 220 -21.88 14.38 -12.63
CA ARG A 220 -23.19 15.04 -12.52
C ARG A 220 -24.32 14.07 -12.79
N LYS A 221 -25.30 14.07 -11.90
CA LYS A 221 -26.62 13.47 -12.13
C LYS A 221 -27.56 14.54 -12.65
N LEU A 222 -28.17 14.30 -13.80
CA LEU A 222 -29.15 15.22 -14.36
C LEU A 222 -30.52 15.01 -13.68
N PRO A 223 -31.35 16.06 -13.54
CA PRO A 223 -32.70 15.93 -13.01
C PRO A 223 -33.55 14.88 -13.75
N GLU A 224 -34.44 14.20 -13.02
CA GLU A 224 -35.55 13.37 -13.52
C GLU A 224 -35.22 12.37 -14.65
N GLY A 225 -34.45 11.32 -14.36
CA GLY A 225 -34.30 10.19 -15.30
C GLY A 225 -33.56 10.51 -16.60
N ARG A 226 -32.95 11.70 -16.71
CA ARG A 226 -32.21 12.17 -17.90
C ARG A 226 -30.74 11.75 -17.92
N GLY A 227 -30.39 10.76 -17.11
CA GLY A 227 -29.06 10.17 -17.07
C GLY A 227 -28.05 10.91 -16.19
N ARG A 228 -26.78 10.55 -16.39
CA ARG A 228 -25.61 11.16 -15.75
C ARG A 228 -24.46 11.24 -16.73
N TYR A 229 -23.50 12.09 -16.40
CA TYR A 229 -22.20 12.05 -17.04
C TYR A 229 -21.09 12.15 -16.00
N GLN A 230 -19.94 11.63 -16.40
CA GLN A 230 -18.67 11.80 -15.72
C GLN A 230 -17.64 12.27 -16.75
N ILE A 231 -16.92 13.32 -16.41
CA ILE A 231 -15.74 13.77 -17.15
C ILE A 231 -14.57 13.65 -16.21
N SER A 232 -13.53 12.94 -16.62
CA SER A 232 -12.34 12.66 -15.81
C SER A 232 -11.08 12.96 -16.60
N VAL A 233 -10.06 13.49 -15.93
CA VAL A 233 -8.72 13.66 -16.50
C VAL A 233 -7.88 12.47 -16.05
N THR A 234 -7.59 11.56 -16.98
CA THR A 234 -6.98 10.27 -16.68
C THR A 234 -5.63 10.09 -17.36
N ARG A 235 -4.82 9.18 -16.83
CA ARG A 235 -3.56 8.75 -17.44
C ARG A 235 -3.27 7.28 -17.14
N MET A 236 -2.64 6.60 -18.09
CA MET A 236 -2.04 5.28 -17.91
C MET A 236 -0.52 5.40 -18.14
N PRO A 237 0.29 5.66 -17.10
CA PRO A 237 1.72 5.92 -17.23
C PRO A 237 2.48 4.78 -17.90
N GLU A 238 2.09 3.52 -17.63
CA GLU A 238 2.72 2.34 -18.22
C GLU A 238 2.57 2.27 -19.74
N ALA A 239 1.49 2.82 -20.27
CA ALA A 239 1.26 2.94 -21.71
C ALA A 239 2.02 4.14 -22.34
N GLY A 240 2.74 4.93 -21.53
CA GLY A 240 3.40 6.15 -21.97
C GLY A 240 2.43 7.24 -22.41
N GLU A 241 1.15 7.12 -22.04
CA GLU A 241 0.12 8.05 -22.49
C GLU A 241 0.25 9.41 -21.76
N PRO A 242 0.00 10.53 -22.47
CA PRO A 242 -0.25 11.81 -21.82
C PRO A 242 -1.57 11.76 -21.04
N TRP A 243 -1.79 12.75 -20.17
CA TRP A 243 -3.11 12.96 -19.58
C TRP A 243 -4.14 13.19 -20.67
N LYS A 244 -5.31 12.60 -20.55
CA LYS A 244 -6.44 12.71 -21.48
C LYS A 244 -7.74 12.99 -20.75
N VAL A 245 -8.70 13.54 -21.49
CA VAL A 245 -10.06 13.73 -20.98
C VAL A 245 -10.90 12.53 -21.42
N ASP A 246 -11.38 11.76 -20.46
CA ASP A 246 -12.34 10.69 -20.67
C ASP A 246 -13.75 11.17 -20.33
N VAL A 247 -14.71 10.85 -21.19
CA VAL A 247 -16.13 11.19 -21.01
C VAL A 247 -16.95 9.90 -20.98
N PHE A 248 -17.68 9.71 -19.90
CA PHE A 248 -18.69 8.66 -19.77
C PHE A 248 -20.08 9.27 -19.63
N SER A 249 -21.06 8.73 -20.36
CA SER A 249 -22.47 9.04 -20.19
C SER A 249 -23.30 7.79 -20.45
N ASP A 250 -24.32 7.55 -19.64
CA ASP A 250 -25.22 6.40 -19.79
C ASP A 250 -26.28 6.65 -20.87
N GLU A 251 -27.03 7.75 -20.78
CA GLU A 251 -27.90 8.29 -21.83
C GLU A 251 -28.04 9.81 -21.66
N PHE A 252 -27.52 10.61 -22.60
CA PHE A 252 -27.58 12.08 -22.50
C PHE A 252 -28.83 12.64 -23.17
N PHE A 253 -29.90 12.84 -22.38
CA PHE A 253 -31.13 13.55 -22.81
C PHE A 253 -31.24 14.91 -22.12
N GLY A 254 -30.24 15.77 -22.34
CA GLY A 254 -30.14 17.08 -21.68
C GLY A 254 -31.02 18.17 -22.31
N THR A 255 -31.47 19.13 -21.51
CA THR A 255 -31.98 20.42 -22.02
C THR A 255 -30.80 21.26 -22.53
N PRO A 256 -31.03 22.37 -23.24
CA PRO A 256 -29.95 23.29 -23.61
C PRO A 256 -29.10 23.75 -22.41
N GLU A 257 -29.70 23.90 -21.23
CA GLU A 257 -28.98 24.23 -19.99
C GLU A 257 -28.04 23.10 -19.55
N ASP A 258 -28.48 21.84 -19.62
CA ASP A 258 -27.63 20.70 -19.27
C ASP A 258 -26.47 20.53 -20.26
N VAL A 259 -26.71 20.81 -21.55
CA VAL A 259 -25.66 20.85 -22.58
C VAL A 259 -24.66 21.97 -22.27
N ALA A 260 -25.13 23.17 -21.93
CA ALA A 260 -24.26 24.29 -21.59
C ALA A 260 -23.40 23.97 -20.34
N LEU A 261 -23.98 23.34 -19.32
CA LEU A 261 -23.25 22.88 -18.14
C LEU A 261 -22.20 21.83 -18.50
N PHE A 262 -22.58 20.81 -19.30
CA PHE A 262 -21.66 19.78 -19.77
C PHE A 262 -20.49 20.39 -20.55
N VAL A 263 -20.74 21.32 -21.47
CA VAL A 263 -19.68 22.02 -22.22
C VAL A 263 -18.78 22.83 -21.28
N SER A 264 -19.34 23.51 -20.29
CA SER A 264 -18.54 24.23 -19.29
C SER A 264 -17.65 23.30 -18.49
N ASP A 265 -18.18 22.17 -18.01
CA ASP A 265 -17.40 21.17 -17.28
C ASP A 265 -16.30 20.56 -18.16
N LEU A 266 -16.59 20.29 -19.44
CA LEU A 266 -15.62 19.78 -20.40
C LEU A 266 -14.49 20.79 -20.67
N GLN A 267 -14.81 22.09 -20.74
CA GLN A 267 -13.80 23.14 -20.88
C GLN A 267 -12.87 23.18 -19.65
N TRP A 268 -13.43 23.07 -18.45
CA TRP A 268 -12.64 22.99 -17.22
C TRP A 268 -11.71 21.77 -17.21
N MET A 269 -12.24 20.58 -17.52
CA MET A 269 -11.44 19.35 -17.56
C MET A 269 -10.38 19.38 -18.67
N SER A 270 -10.68 20.00 -19.81
CA SER A 270 -9.70 20.21 -20.89
C SER A 270 -8.55 21.12 -20.45
N GLU A 271 -8.84 22.19 -19.72
CA GLU A 271 -7.82 23.09 -19.16
C GLU A 271 -6.99 22.39 -18.07
N THR A 272 -7.62 21.60 -17.19
CA THR A 272 -6.92 20.77 -16.21
C THR A 272 -5.96 19.79 -16.89
N CYS A 273 -6.42 19.10 -17.93
CA CYS A 273 -5.62 18.19 -18.74
C CYS A 273 -4.43 18.89 -19.41
N ARG A 274 -4.65 20.08 -19.99
CA ARG A 274 -3.57 20.89 -20.58
C ARG A 274 -2.49 21.20 -19.55
N ARG A 275 -2.86 21.70 -18.37
CA ARG A 275 -1.91 22.02 -17.28
C ARG A 275 -1.16 20.80 -16.76
N ALA A 276 -1.83 19.66 -16.66
CA ALA A 276 -1.22 18.41 -16.25
C ALA A 276 -0.11 17.97 -17.22
N ASN A 277 -0.38 18.08 -18.53
CA ASN A 277 0.60 17.77 -19.57
C ASN A 277 1.76 18.77 -19.64
N GLU A 278 1.52 20.07 -19.43
CA GLU A 278 2.60 21.07 -19.38
C GLU A 278 3.54 20.85 -18.20
N SER A 279 2.99 20.55 -17.03
CA SER A 279 3.77 20.26 -15.81
C SER A 279 4.65 19.01 -15.96
N ALA A 280 4.24 18.05 -16.79
CA ALA A 280 5.02 16.84 -17.08
C ALA A 280 6.23 17.15 -17.99
N VAL A 281 6.09 18.08 -18.94
CA VAL A 281 7.17 18.49 -19.85
C VAL A 281 8.27 19.23 -19.09
N GLU A 282 7.92 20.22 -18.27
CA GLU A 282 8.89 21.01 -17.50
C GLU A 282 9.72 20.15 -16.53
N ARG A 283 9.14 19.08 -15.97
CA ARG A 283 9.86 18.14 -15.11
C ARG A 283 10.84 17.26 -15.88
N THR A 284 10.46 16.84 -17.08
CA THR A 284 11.32 16.04 -17.94
C THR A 284 12.57 16.84 -18.34
N GLU A 285 12.40 18.11 -18.70
CA GLU A 285 13.51 19.01 -19.04
C GLU A 285 14.46 19.29 -17.87
N ARG A 286 13.94 19.40 -16.63
CA ARG A 286 14.77 19.58 -15.43
C ARG A 286 15.54 18.34 -14.99
N THR A 287 15.13 17.14 -15.42
CA THR A 287 15.78 15.88 -15.04
C THR A 287 16.90 15.50 -16.01
N VAL A 288 16.91 16.09 -17.21
CA VAL A 288 17.89 15.84 -18.27
C VAL A 288 18.99 16.92 -18.34
N ALA A 289 18.81 18.05 -17.65
CA ALA A 289 19.79 19.13 -17.49
C ALA A 289 20.68 18.94 -16.24
#